data_AF-A0A2P6VUV5-F1
#
_entry.id   AF-A0A2P6VUV5-F1
#
_cell.length_a   1.000
_cell.length_b   1.000
_cell.length_c   1.000
_cell.angle_alpha   90.00
_cell.angle_beta   90.00
_cell.angle_gamma   90.00
#
_symmetry.space_group_name_H-M   'P 1'
#
loop_
_entity.id
_entity.type
_entity.pdbx_description
1 polymer ?
#
loop_
_entity_poly.entity_id
_entity_poly.type
_entity_poly.pdbx_seq_one_letter_code
_entity_poly.pdbx_strand_id
1 'polypeptide(L)'
;MVELPNEDLPAKQKAAELTSLARRGANPLDIAPPSPDWIAENDRANVDPPFATLTYYGPDPTQATKAVLTRIDGYEKAAGGMEKWYADAAHQDADVQHTIEATMDDWGLDTLVLSQGVTGCPHEEKIDFPEGQDCPECPFWTGLQGSGGFDDTRFLWGVQAYRRRD
;
A
#
# COMPACT_ATOMS: atom_id res chain seq x y z
N MET A 1 3.24 -0.59 20.31
CA MET A 1 2.98 0.63 19.51
C MET A 1 4.32 1.13 19.02
N VAL A 2 4.46 1.27 17.71
CA VAL A 2 5.69 1.80 17.09
C VAL A 2 5.65 3.33 17.20
N GLU A 3 6.73 3.94 17.67
CA GLU A 3 6.85 5.41 17.69
C GLU A 3 7.22 5.90 16.29
N LEU A 4 6.38 6.76 15.72
CA LEU A 4 6.63 7.36 14.41
C LEU A 4 7.61 8.54 14.53
N PRO A 5 8.34 8.85 13.44
CA PRO A 5 9.11 10.09 13.35
C PRO A 5 8.20 11.30 13.55
N ASN A 6 8.74 12.37 14.12
CA ASN A 6 8.03 13.64 14.23
C ASN A 6 7.67 14.17 12.82
N GLU A 7 6.41 14.59 12.65
CA GLU A 7 5.87 15.07 11.36
C GLU A 7 6.60 16.30 10.81
N ASP A 8 7.09 17.16 11.72
CA ASP A 8 7.82 18.40 11.43
C ASP A 8 9.27 18.16 10.99
N LEU A 9 9.75 16.92 11.01
CA LEU A 9 11.10 16.61 10.54
C LEU A 9 11.23 16.89 9.04
N PRO A 10 12.37 17.45 8.59
CA PRO A 10 12.73 17.50 7.18
C PRO A 10 12.52 16.14 6.51
N ALA A 11 11.90 16.13 5.32
CA ALA A 11 11.49 14.92 4.62
C ALA A 11 12.59 13.85 4.52
N LYS A 12 13.84 14.26 4.24
CA LYS A 12 14.98 13.33 4.17
C LYS A 12 15.30 12.64 5.51
N GLN A 13 15.16 13.36 6.63
CA GLN A 13 15.37 12.79 7.97
C GLN A 13 14.21 11.85 8.33
N LYS A 14 12.98 12.28 8.08
CA LYS A 14 11.77 11.46 8.27
C LYS A 14 11.83 10.16 7.45
N ALA A 15 12.23 10.22 6.17
CA ALA A 15 12.45 9.04 5.33
C ALA A 15 13.53 8.11 5.89
N ALA A 16 14.64 8.64 6.40
CA ALA A 16 15.70 7.83 7.00
C ALA A 16 15.23 7.10 8.28
N GLU A 17 14.42 7.76 9.11
CA GLU A 17 13.85 7.14 10.31
C GLU A 17 12.82 6.07 9.96
N LEU A 18 11.95 6.31 8.98
CA LEU A 18 11.00 5.30 8.47
C LEU A 18 11.74 4.08 7.91
N THR A 19 12.79 4.28 7.13
CA THR A 19 13.64 3.19 6.64
C THR A 19 14.26 2.39 7.78
N SER A 20 14.68 3.06 8.86
CA SER A 20 15.21 2.40 10.06
C SER A 20 14.15 1.57 10.80
N LEU A 21 12.90 2.05 10.86
CA LEU A 21 11.77 1.30 11.41
C LEU A 21 11.46 0.07 10.57
N ALA A 22 11.32 0.23 9.26
CA ALA A 22 11.03 -0.85 8.33
C ALA A 22 12.09 -1.97 8.40
N ARG A 23 13.38 -1.61 8.43
CA ARG A 23 14.49 -2.59 8.57
C ARG A 23 14.44 -3.40 9.87
N ARG A 24 13.82 -2.86 10.91
CA ARG A 24 13.62 -3.54 12.20
C ARG A 24 12.32 -4.34 12.25
N GLY A 25 11.53 -4.36 11.17
CA GLY A 25 10.19 -4.96 11.15
C GLY A 25 9.20 -4.21 12.04
N ALA A 26 9.47 -2.95 12.38
CA ALA A 26 8.62 -2.13 13.23
C ALA A 26 7.52 -1.45 12.40
N ASN A 27 6.65 -2.26 11.80
CA ASN A 27 5.49 -1.75 11.08
C ASN A 27 4.40 -1.33 12.07
N PRO A 28 3.82 -0.12 11.96
CA PRO A 28 2.72 0.29 12.82
C PRO A 28 1.44 -0.50 12.63
N LEU A 29 1.23 -1.10 11.45
CA LEU A 29 0.05 -1.91 11.13
C LEU A 29 0.44 -3.36 10.81
N ASP A 30 -0.42 -4.27 11.26
CA ASP A 30 -0.37 -5.68 10.88
C ASP A 30 -1.25 -5.89 9.66
N ILE A 31 -0.66 -5.74 8.47
CA ILE A 31 -1.37 -5.92 7.20
C ILE A 31 -1.28 -7.39 6.79
N ALA A 32 -2.44 -8.03 6.74
CA ALA A 32 -2.64 -9.41 6.32
C ALA A 32 -3.37 -9.48 4.96
N PRO A 33 -3.30 -10.61 4.24
CA PRO A 33 -4.13 -10.81 3.06
C PRO A 33 -5.63 -10.86 3.41
N PRO A 34 -6.54 -10.73 2.42
CA PRO A 34 -7.98 -10.61 2.68
C PRO A 34 -8.61 -11.76 3.46
N SER A 35 -8.05 -12.97 3.33
CA SER A 35 -8.50 -14.15 4.07
C SER A 35 -7.35 -15.12 4.37
N PRO A 36 -7.56 -16.08 5.29
CA PRO A 36 -6.57 -17.11 5.63
C PRO A 36 -6.23 -18.07 4.48
N ASP A 37 -7.01 -18.08 3.40
CA ASP A 37 -6.79 -18.97 2.25
C ASP A 37 -5.61 -18.52 1.37
N TRP A 38 -5.12 -17.30 1.60
CA TRP A 38 -3.94 -16.74 0.96
C TRP A 38 -2.66 -17.20 1.68
N ILE A 39 -1.82 -17.94 0.97
CA ILE A 39 -0.60 -18.52 1.51
C ILE A 39 0.60 -17.74 1.00
N ALA A 40 1.43 -17.28 1.93
CA ALA A 40 2.65 -16.55 1.61
C ALA A 40 3.58 -17.41 0.75
N GLU A 41 4.04 -16.86 -0.36
CA GLU A 41 5.05 -17.47 -1.20
C GLU A 41 6.46 -17.14 -0.68
N ASN A 42 7.38 -18.09 -0.85
CA ASN A 42 8.77 -17.92 -0.39
C ASN A 42 9.60 -17.01 -1.31
N ASP A 43 9.22 -16.87 -2.58
CA ASP A 43 9.92 -16.03 -3.55
C ASP A 43 9.25 -14.66 -3.68
N ARG A 44 9.76 -13.67 -2.94
CA ARG A 44 9.30 -12.27 -3.03
C ARG A 44 9.67 -11.59 -4.35
N ALA A 45 10.49 -12.23 -5.20
CA ALA A 45 11.15 -11.59 -6.33
C ALA A 45 10.61 -12.01 -7.70
N ASN A 46 9.78 -13.05 -7.81
CA ASN A 46 9.25 -13.52 -9.10
C ASN A 46 7.77 -13.92 -8.99
N VAL A 47 6.89 -12.97 -9.33
CA VAL A 47 5.45 -13.23 -9.46
C VAL A 47 5.08 -13.12 -10.93
N ASP A 48 4.82 -14.25 -11.59
CA ASP A 48 4.46 -14.26 -13.00
C ASP A 48 3.06 -13.62 -13.22
N PRO A 49 2.91 -12.66 -14.16
CA PRO A 49 1.60 -12.15 -14.55
C PRO A 49 0.70 -13.25 -15.16
N PRO A 50 -0.64 -13.15 -15.00
CA PRO A 50 -1.33 -12.04 -14.36
C PRO A 50 -1.41 -12.19 -12.83
N PHE A 51 -1.26 -11.07 -12.12
CA PHE A 51 -1.43 -10.99 -10.66
C PHE A 51 -2.07 -9.67 -10.26
N ALA A 52 -2.51 -9.54 -9.01
CA ALA A 52 -2.94 -8.26 -8.46
C ALA A 52 -1.93 -7.68 -7.48
N THR A 53 -1.85 -6.36 -7.40
CA THR A 53 -1.22 -5.66 -6.27
C THR A 53 -2.31 -5.10 -5.37
N LEU A 54 -2.18 -5.27 -4.05
CA LEU A 54 -3.02 -4.60 -3.05
C LEU A 54 -2.15 -3.67 -2.22
N THR A 55 -2.53 -2.39 -2.24
CA THR A 55 -1.79 -1.34 -1.55
C THR A 55 -2.72 -0.53 -0.65
N TYR A 56 -2.26 -0.24 0.56
CA TYR A 56 -3.00 0.57 1.53
C TYR A 56 -2.42 1.97 1.67
N TYR A 57 -3.31 2.95 1.82
CA TYR A 57 -3.00 4.38 1.96
C TYR A 57 -3.73 4.95 3.18
N GLY A 58 -3.18 6.01 3.75
CA GLY A 58 -3.55 6.50 5.08
C GLY A 58 -3.06 7.91 5.38
N PRO A 59 -3.67 8.65 6.32
CA PRO A 59 -3.18 9.98 6.69
C PRO A 59 -1.76 9.95 7.26
N ASP A 60 -1.38 8.82 7.87
CA ASP A 60 -0.04 8.49 8.34
C ASP A 60 0.15 6.95 8.34
N PRO A 61 1.34 6.43 8.68
CA PRO A 61 1.62 5.00 8.68
C PRO A 61 0.80 4.13 9.64
N THR A 62 0.08 4.71 10.60
CA THR A 62 -0.68 4.00 11.64
C THR A 62 -2.14 3.76 11.31
N GLN A 63 -2.66 4.33 10.21
CA GLN A 63 -4.06 4.19 9.84
C GLN A 63 -4.21 3.97 8.34
N ALA A 64 -4.74 2.83 7.92
CA ALA A 64 -5.06 2.58 6.51
C ALA A 64 -6.52 2.96 6.22
N THR A 65 -6.75 4.07 5.51
CA THR A 65 -8.09 4.56 5.18
C THR A 65 -8.54 4.31 3.74
N LYS A 66 -7.60 3.91 2.87
CA LYS A 66 -7.88 3.56 1.47
C LYS A 66 -7.16 2.27 1.10
N ALA A 67 -7.87 1.37 0.42
CA ALA A 67 -7.32 0.16 -0.22
C ALA A 67 -7.38 0.33 -1.73
N VAL A 68 -6.30 -0.02 -2.44
CA VAL A 68 -6.23 0.03 -3.90
C VAL A 68 -5.78 -1.33 -4.41
N LEU A 69 -6.63 -1.98 -5.21
CA LEU A 69 -6.30 -3.23 -5.89
C LEU A 69 -6.06 -2.94 -7.37
N THR A 70 -4.92 -3.38 -7.89
CA THR A 70 -4.54 -3.15 -9.29
C THR A 70 -4.21 -4.47 -9.97
N ARG A 71 -4.82 -4.73 -11.12
CA ARG A 71 -4.52 -5.90 -11.96
C ARG A 71 -3.31 -5.64 -12.84
N ILE A 72 -2.34 -6.54 -12.83
CA ILE A 72 -1.14 -6.51 -13.66
C ILE A 72 -1.18 -7.67 -14.65
N ASP A 73 -1.41 -7.39 -15.93
CA ASP A 73 -1.49 -8.42 -17.00
C ASP A 73 -0.12 -8.78 -17.60
N GLY A 74 0.89 -7.94 -17.38
CA GLY A 74 2.24 -8.09 -17.93
C GLY A 74 3.13 -6.93 -17.54
N TYR A 75 4.44 -7.17 -17.40
CA TYR A 75 5.38 -6.17 -16.88
C TYR A 75 5.51 -4.90 -17.74
N GLU A 76 5.19 -4.98 -19.04
CA GLU A 76 5.27 -3.84 -19.96
C GLU A 76 3.89 -3.24 -20.32
N LYS A 77 2.80 -3.79 -19.77
CA LYS A 77 1.44 -3.31 -20.05
C LYS A 77 0.93 -2.46 -18.88
N ALA A 78 0.17 -1.41 -19.22
CA ALA A 78 -0.62 -0.70 -18.23
C ALA A 78 -1.59 -1.66 -17.53
N ALA A 79 -1.90 -1.38 -16.26
CA ALA A 79 -2.78 -2.20 -15.43
C ALA A 79 -4.10 -2.54 -16.14
N GLY A 80 -4.50 -3.81 -16.08
CA GLY A 80 -5.73 -4.32 -16.71
C GLY A 80 -7.02 -3.87 -16.03
N GLY A 81 -6.90 -3.28 -14.83
CA GLY A 81 -8.00 -2.80 -13.99
C GLY A 81 -7.47 -2.23 -12.67
N MET A 82 -8.22 -1.30 -12.06
CA MET A 82 -7.91 -0.72 -10.76
C MET A 82 -9.21 -0.42 -10.03
N GLU A 83 -9.32 -0.87 -8.79
CA GLU A 83 -10.44 -0.60 -7.89
C GLU A 83 -9.94 0.02 -6.59
N LYS A 84 -10.79 0.85 -5.95
CA LYS A 84 -10.46 1.60 -4.73
C LYS A 84 -11.60 1.53 -3.74
N TRP A 85 -11.27 1.28 -2.47
CA TRP A 85 -12.23 1.28 -1.36
C TRP A 85 -11.74 2.15 -0.21
N TYR A 86 -12.67 2.66 0.58
CA TYR A 86 -12.41 3.59 1.66
C TYR A 86 -13.16 3.13 2.93
N ALA A 87 -12.47 3.14 4.07
CA ALA A 87 -13.03 2.83 5.39
C ALA A 87 -12.08 3.39 6.46
N ASP A 88 -12.50 3.46 7.73
CA ASP A 88 -11.64 4.00 8.81
C ASP A 88 -10.39 3.13 9.07
N ALA A 89 -10.51 1.82 8.79
CA ALA A 89 -9.45 0.82 8.90
C ALA A 89 -9.58 -0.19 7.75
N ALA A 90 -9.40 0.26 6.50
CA ALA A 90 -9.64 -0.53 5.28
C ALA A 90 -8.96 -1.91 5.29
N HIS A 91 -7.76 -2.04 5.87
CA HIS A 91 -7.05 -3.32 6.01
C HIS A 91 -7.70 -4.36 6.95
N GLN A 92 -8.68 -3.96 7.76
CA GLN A 92 -9.40 -4.81 8.71
C GLN A 92 -10.93 -4.77 8.51
N ASP A 93 -11.40 -3.92 7.60
CA ASP A 93 -12.81 -3.77 7.32
C ASP A 93 -13.33 -4.98 6.53
N ALA A 94 -14.28 -5.71 7.12
CA ALA A 94 -14.77 -6.96 6.56
C ALA A 94 -15.45 -6.80 5.20
N ASP A 95 -16.17 -5.68 4.98
CA ASP A 95 -16.85 -5.43 3.70
C ASP A 95 -15.82 -5.08 2.62
N VAL A 96 -14.78 -4.33 2.97
CA VAL A 96 -13.64 -4.06 2.07
C VAL A 96 -12.92 -5.36 1.71
N GLN A 97 -12.56 -6.21 2.68
CA GLN A 97 -11.85 -7.46 2.41
C GLN A 97 -12.70 -8.41 1.55
N HIS A 98 -13.99 -8.55 1.84
CA HIS A 98 -14.90 -9.38 1.02
C HIS A 98 -14.99 -8.86 -0.43
N THR A 99 -15.09 -7.54 -0.61
CA THR A 99 -15.18 -6.94 -1.94
C THR A 99 -13.88 -7.11 -2.72
N ILE A 100 -12.72 -7.05 -2.06
CA ILE A 100 -11.42 -7.36 -2.66
C ILE A 100 -11.41 -8.81 -3.17
N GLU A 101 -11.86 -9.78 -2.37
CA GLU A 101 -11.92 -11.19 -2.80
C GLU A 101 -12.83 -11.39 -4.01
N ALA A 102 -14.04 -10.82 -3.97
CA ALA A 102 -14.98 -10.89 -5.08
C ALA A 102 -14.40 -10.25 -6.36
N THR A 103 -13.67 -9.14 -6.22
CA THR A 103 -13.00 -8.48 -7.35
C THR A 103 -11.89 -9.36 -7.94
N MET A 104 -11.12 -10.04 -7.09
CA MET A 104 -10.09 -11.00 -7.51
C MET A 104 -10.70 -12.20 -8.26
N ASP A 105 -11.85 -12.70 -7.79
CA ASP A 105 -12.62 -13.75 -8.45
C ASP A 105 -13.13 -13.31 -9.82
N ASP A 106 -13.72 -12.12 -9.91
CA ASP A 106 -14.19 -11.54 -11.16
C ASP A 106 -13.05 -11.32 -12.16
N TRP A 107 -11.84 -11.02 -11.68
CA TRP A 107 -10.64 -10.92 -12.51
C TRP A 107 -10.01 -12.28 -12.84
N GLY A 108 -10.41 -13.35 -12.16
CA GLY A 108 -9.84 -14.68 -12.30
C GLY A 108 -8.37 -14.77 -11.86
N LEU A 109 -8.01 -14.08 -10.77
CA LEU A 109 -6.64 -14.03 -10.25
C LEU A 109 -6.53 -14.81 -8.94
N ASP A 110 -5.48 -15.62 -8.83
CA ASP A 110 -5.14 -16.42 -7.64
C ASP A 110 -3.87 -15.95 -6.94
N THR A 111 -3.21 -14.93 -7.48
CA THR A 111 -1.90 -14.46 -7.06
C THR A 111 -1.96 -12.97 -6.70
N LEU A 112 -1.52 -12.64 -5.48
CA LEU A 112 -1.60 -11.31 -4.87
C LEU A 112 -0.24 -10.85 -4.35
N VAL A 113 0.17 -9.64 -4.72
CA VAL A 113 1.31 -8.94 -4.13
C VAL A 113 0.77 -7.85 -3.20
N LEU A 114 1.06 -7.99 -1.91
CA LEU A 114 0.52 -7.13 -0.87
C LEU A 114 1.61 -6.21 -0.31
N SER A 115 1.34 -4.90 -0.26
CA SER A 115 2.17 -3.95 0.50
C SER A 115 2.08 -4.28 1.98
N GLN A 116 3.21 -4.40 2.68
CA GLN A 116 3.16 -4.79 4.09
C GLN A 116 2.76 -3.64 5.03
N GLY A 117 2.67 -2.38 4.57
CA GLY A 117 2.29 -1.23 5.38
C GLY A 117 1.63 -0.13 4.54
N VAL A 118 1.24 0.99 5.18
CA VAL A 118 0.69 2.17 4.50
C VAL A 118 1.77 2.85 3.66
N THR A 119 1.54 3.02 2.36
CA THR A 119 2.54 3.49 1.39
C THR A 119 2.47 4.98 1.07
N GLY A 120 1.45 5.69 1.56
CA GLY A 120 1.29 7.14 1.35
C GLY A 120 -0.11 7.64 1.69
N CYS A 121 -0.37 8.91 1.37
CA CYS A 121 -1.64 9.59 1.59
C CYS A 121 -2.80 8.99 0.76
N PRO A 122 -4.04 8.97 1.30
CA PRO A 122 -5.22 8.54 0.57
C PRO A 122 -5.65 9.54 -0.53
N HIS A 123 -5.20 10.79 -0.48
CA HIS A 123 -5.54 11.83 -1.45
C HIS A 123 -4.65 11.78 -2.70
N GLU A 124 -5.21 12.10 -3.84
CA GLU A 124 -4.60 11.94 -5.16
C GLU A 124 -4.20 13.29 -5.77
N GLU A 125 -2.93 13.39 -6.14
CA GLU A 125 -2.38 14.53 -6.88
C GLU A 125 -3.16 14.71 -8.19
N LYS A 126 -3.45 15.96 -8.57
CA LYS A 126 -4.32 16.38 -9.69
C LYS A 126 -5.81 16.13 -9.51
N ILE A 127 -6.23 15.43 -8.45
CA ILE A 127 -7.65 15.22 -8.13
C ILE A 127 -8.00 16.04 -6.87
N ASP A 128 -7.34 15.74 -5.76
CA ASP A 128 -7.62 16.34 -4.45
C ASP A 128 -6.73 17.55 -4.16
N PHE A 129 -5.53 17.60 -4.75
CA PHE A 129 -4.59 18.71 -4.62
C PHE A 129 -3.78 18.93 -5.90
N PRO A 130 -3.19 20.12 -6.13
CA PRO A 130 -2.50 20.43 -7.38
C PRO A 130 -1.25 19.58 -7.63
N GLU A 131 -0.88 19.42 -8.90
CA GLU A 131 0.39 18.80 -9.29
C GLU A 131 1.60 19.54 -8.69
N GLY A 132 2.57 18.78 -8.20
CA GLY A 132 3.81 19.23 -7.58
C GLY A 132 3.65 19.72 -6.15
N GLN A 133 2.46 19.65 -5.57
CA GLN A 133 2.19 20.13 -4.20
C GLN A 133 2.11 18.97 -3.21
N ASP A 134 2.32 19.27 -1.93
CA ASP A 134 2.02 18.35 -0.84
C ASP A 134 0.51 18.33 -0.55
N CYS A 135 0.04 17.18 -0.05
CA CYS A 135 -1.34 17.06 0.40
C CYS A 135 -1.55 17.90 1.69
N PRO A 136 -2.49 18.86 1.70
CA PRO A 136 -2.70 19.70 2.89
C PRO A 136 -3.37 18.96 4.05
N GLU A 137 -4.07 17.86 3.77
CA GLU A 137 -4.83 17.07 4.75
C GLU A 137 -3.98 16.01 5.46
N CYS A 138 -2.76 15.73 4.98
CA CYS A 138 -1.91 14.69 5.55
C CYS A 138 -0.47 15.17 5.76
N PRO A 139 -0.23 16.05 6.76
CA PRO A 139 1.07 16.70 7.00
C PRO A 139 2.22 15.72 7.18
N PHE A 140 1.95 14.53 7.74
CA PHE A 140 2.94 13.47 7.89
C PHE A 140 3.66 13.14 6.58
N TRP A 141 2.96 13.16 5.43
CA TRP A 141 3.55 12.81 4.14
C TRP A 141 4.25 13.95 3.41
N THR A 142 4.27 15.15 3.99
CA THR A 142 4.91 16.34 3.39
C THR A 142 6.36 16.04 2.99
N GLY A 143 6.66 16.26 1.70
CA GLY A 143 7.95 16.01 1.06
C GLY A 143 8.34 14.53 0.89
N LEU A 144 7.48 13.58 1.27
CA LEU A 144 7.71 12.13 1.09
C LEU A 144 7.02 11.56 -0.16
N GLN A 145 6.01 12.26 -0.70
CA GLN A 145 5.14 11.76 -1.76
C GLN A 145 4.98 12.76 -2.92
N GLY A 146 4.35 12.31 -4.01
CA GLY A 146 4.05 13.13 -5.18
C GLY A 146 5.25 13.37 -6.09
N SER A 147 5.04 14.12 -7.18
CA SER A 147 6.07 14.43 -8.17
C SER A 147 7.29 15.21 -7.64
N GLY A 148 7.16 15.86 -6.47
CA GLY A 148 8.25 16.54 -5.74
C GLY A 148 8.81 15.77 -4.54
N GLY A 149 8.27 14.59 -4.22
CA GLY A 149 8.59 13.84 -3.00
C GLY A 149 9.87 13.02 -3.07
N PHE A 150 10.38 12.66 -1.89
CA PHE A 150 11.52 11.74 -1.76
C PHE A 150 11.09 10.30 -2.10
N ASP A 151 11.49 9.83 -3.28
CA ASP A 151 11.06 8.56 -3.92
C ASP A 151 11.25 7.28 -3.06
N ASP A 152 12.16 7.32 -2.09
CA ASP A 152 12.56 6.13 -1.33
C ASP A 152 11.46 5.57 -0.39
N THR A 153 10.29 6.23 -0.30
CA THR A 153 9.25 5.85 0.69
C THR A 153 8.17 4.88 0.18
N ARG A 154 8.01 4.74 -1.14
CA ARG A 154 6.83 4.09 -1.76
C ARG A 154 6.70 2.58 -1.47
N PHE A 155 7.80 1.92 -1.08
CA PHE A 155 7.83 0.50 -0.72
C PHE A 155 8.60 0.25 0.59
N LEU A 156 8.65 1.23 1.50
CA LEU A 156 9.44 1.14 2.74
C LEU A 156 9.19 -0.15 3.50
N TRP A 157 7.92 -0.51 3.62
CA TRP A 157 7.49 -1.65 4.42
C TRP A 157 7.72 -3.00 3.73
N GLY A 158 8.15 -3.00 2.47
CA GLY A 158 8.28 -4.19 1.65
C GLY A 158 6.94 -4.67 1.09
N VAL A 159 7.03 -5.75 0.31
CA VAL A 159 5.88 -6.46 -0.27
C VAL A 159 6.01 -7.94 0.02
N GLN A 160 4.87 -8.63 0.09
CA GLN A 160 4.80 -10.08 0.21
C GLN A 160 3.85 -10.63 -0.86
N ALA A 161 4.33 -11.65 -1.58
CA ALA A 161 3.51 -12.39 -2.53
C ALA A 161 2.72 -13.49 -1.80
N TYR A 162 1.49 -13.70 -2.24
CA TYR A 162 0.57 -14.72 -1.76
C TYR A 162 -0.07 -15.43 -2.94
N ARG A 163 -0.33 -16.73 -2.78
CA ARG A 163 -1.17 -17.52 -3.66
C ARG A 163 -2.35 -18.09 -2.89
N ARG A 164 -3.54 -17.99 -3.47
CA ARG A 164 -4.75 -18.54 -2.87
C ARG A 164 -4.74 -20.07 -2.96
N ARG A 165 -5.17 -20.75 -1.90
CA ARG A 165 -5.43 -22.19 -1.95
C ARG A 165 -6.67 -22.46 -2.81
N ASP A 166 -6.59 -23.50 -3.62
CA ASP A 166 -7.73 -24.11 -4.30
C ASP A 166 -8.75 -24.70 -3.29
#